data_AF-A0A7S1UYV0-F1
#
_entry.id   AF-A0A7S1UYV0-F1
#
_cell.length_a   1.000
_cell.length_b   1.000
_cell.length_c   1.000
_cell.angle_alpha   90.00
_cell.angle_beta   90.00
_cell.angle_gamma   90.00
#
_symmetry.space_group_name_H-M   'P 1'
#
loop_
_entity.id
_entity.type
_entity.pdbx_description
1 polymer ?
#
loop_
_entity_poly.entity_id
_entity_poly.type
_entity_poly.pdbx_seq_one_letter_code
_entity_poly.pdbx_strand_id
1 'polypeptide(L)'
;PHSEKRFPGYDRDAKEYDADMHRERIFGGHVGEYMEYLDEEDNQKYQEHFAAYIEDDIEPDGLEELYESVHEAIREDPSPAEKKDFSADKSYKRKAKLTLEERKARVEAKKEAKREELEEDDE
;
A
#
# COMPACT_ATOMS: atom_id res chain seq x y z
N PRO A 1 15.35 15.35 -23.81
CA PRO A 1 15.53 14.52 -25.03
C PRO A 1 15.86 13.05 -24.68
N HIS A 2 15.14 12.10 -25.27
CA HIS A 2 15.28 10.65 -25.01
C HIS A 2 15.53 9.85 -26.30
N SER A 3 15.95 8.58 -26.15
CA SER A 3 16.08 7.59 -27.25
C SER A 3 15.22 6.35 -26.98
N GLU A 4 14.82 5.62 -28.02
CA GLU A 4 13.89 4.48 -27.91
C GLU A 4 14.45 3.22 -27.24
N LYS A 5 15.76 3.13 -27.04
CA LYS A 5 16.46 1.93 -26.52
C LYS A 5 16.05 1.46 -25.12
N ARG A 6 15.24 2.24 -24.42
CA ARG A 6 14.77 1.97 -23.05
C ARG A 6 13.26 1.75 -22.99
N PHE A 7 12.56 1.88 -24.11
CA PHE A 7 11.14 1.55 -24.15
C PHE A 7 10.95 0.03 -24.28
N PRO A 8 9.84 -0.49 -23.73
CA PRO A 8 9.34 -1.80 -24.13
C PRO A 8 9.23 -1.89 -25.66
N GLY A 9 9.41 -3.08 -26.23
CA GLY A 9 9.45 -3.26 -27.69
C GLY A 9 10.81 -3.03 -28.35
N TYR A 10 11.83 -2.52 -27.63
CA TYR A 10 13.17 -2.42 -28.19
C TYR A 10 13.98 -3.72 -28.03
N ASP A 11 14.39 -4.30 -29.16
CA ASP A 11 15.31 -5.43 -29.21
C ASP A 11 16.77 -4.93 -29.26
N ARG A 12 17.60 -5.38 -28.31
CA ARG A 12 19.01 -4.96 -28.21
C ARG A 12 19.92 -5.60 -29.24
N ASP A 13 19.58 -6.80 -29.68
CA ASP A 13 20.37 -7.60 -30.62
C ASP A 13 20.04 -7.18 -32.05
N ALA A 14 18.75 -7.08 -32.38
CA ALA A 14 18.28 -6.57 -33.68
C ALA A 14 18.47 -5.05 -33.82
N LYS A 15 18.52 -4.31 -32.69
CA LYS A 15 18.54 -2.83 -32.65
C LYS A 15 17.31 -2.20 -33.31
N GLU A 16 16.18 -2.89 -33.23
CA GLU A 16 14.89 -2.48 -33.78
C GLU A 16 13.92 -2.18 -32.64
N TYR A 17 12.98 -1.29 -32.90
CA TYR A 17 11.95 -0.85 -31.96
C TYR A 17 10.58 -1.19 -32.52
N ASP A 18 9.85 -2.02 -31.79
CA ASP A 18 8.44 -2.33 -32.05
C ASP A 18 7.54 -1.34 -31.30
N ALA A 19 6.90 -0.46 -32.07
CA ALA A 19 6.00 0.55 -31.53
C ALA A 19 4.65 -0.04 -31.08
N ASP A 20 4.20 -1.14 -31.69
CA ASP A 20 2.91 -1.75 -31.37
C ASP A 20 3.00 -2.46 -30.02
N MET A 21 4.10 -3.20 -29.76
CA MET A 21 4.38 -3.78 -28.44
C MET A 21 4.49 -2.69 -27.36
N HIS A 22 5.13 -1.55 -27.66
CA HIS A 22 5.19 -0.46 -26.69
C HIS A 22 3.81 0.14 -26.41
N ARG A 23 2.98 0.34 -27.46
CA ARG A 23 1.61 0.82 -27.33
C ARG A 23 0.79 -0.10 -26.43
N GLU A 24 0.84 -1.41 -26.67
CA GLU A 24 0.16 -2.41 -25.86
C GLU A 24 0.56 -2.31 -24.37
N ARG A 25 1.85 -2.08 -24.08
CA ARG A 25 2.33 -1.86 -22.71
C ARG A 25 1.80 -0.58 -22.07
N ILE A 26 1.59 0.49 -22.85
CA ILE A 26 1.02 1.75 -22.36
C ILE A 26 -0.45 1.57 -21.96
N PHE A 27 -1.21 0.80 -22.74
CA PHE A 27 -2.64 0.56 -22.50
C PHE A 27 -2.93 -0.70 -21.67
N GLY A 28 -1.90 -1.33 -21.10
CA GLY A 28 -2.07 -2.44 -20.18
C GLY A 28 -2.45 -3.78 -20.82
N GLY A 29 -2.28 -3.97 -22.14
CA GLY A 29 -2.65 -5.23 -22.82
C GLY A 29 -2.00 -6.46 -22.19
N HIS A 30 -0.67 -6.44 -21.96
CA HIS A 30 0.03 -7.48 -21.19
C HIS A 30 -0.54 -7.80 -19.78
N VAL A 31 -1.24 -6.86 -19.14
CA VAL A 31 -1.91 -7.11 -17.85
C VAL A 31 -3.22 -7.82 -18.11
N GLY A 32 -4.00 -7.41 -19.12
CA GLY A 32 -5.19 -8.10 -19.58
C GLY A 32 -4.91 -9.55 -19.98
N GLU A 33 -3.88 -9.79 -20.79
CA GLU A 33 -3.44 -11.15 -21.16
C GLU A 33 -3.07 -11.99 -19.92
N TYR A 34 -2.44 -11.38 -18.92
CA TYR A 34 -2.08 -12.07 -17.69
C TYR A 34 -3.30 -12.35 -16.79
N MET A 35 -4.28 -11.44 -16.77
CA MET A 35 -5.57 -11.64 -16.11
C MET A 35 -6.31 -12.82 -16.73
N GLU A 36 -6.45 -12.85 -18.05
CA GLU A 36 -7.08 -13.95 -18.79
C GLU A 36 -6.37 -15.29 -18.54
N TYR A 37 -5.04 -15.30 -18.67
CA TYR A 37 -4.24 -16.50 -18.41
C TYR A 37 -4.45 -17.05 -17.00
N LEU A 38 -4.47 -16.19 -15.97
CA LEU A 38 -4.68 -16.65 -14.60
C LEU A 38 -6.13 -17.05 -14.33
N ASP A 39 -7.10 -16.41 -14.95
CA ASP A 39 -8.50 -16.80 -14.77
C ASP A 39 -8.76 -18.22 -15.32
N GLU A 40 -8.13 -18.56 -16.46
CA GLU A 40 -8.21 -19.89 -17.06
C GLU A 40 -7.39 -20.97 -16.30
N GLU A 41 -6.17 -20.65 -15.88
CA GLU A 41 -5.22 -21.65 -15.35
C GLU A 41 -5.25 -21.79 -13.83
N ASP A 42 -5.45 -20.68 -13.09
CA ASP A 42 -5.39 -20.65 -11.61
C ASP A 42 -6.22 -19.49 -11.03
N ASN A 43 -7.54 -19.72 -10.96
CA ASN A 43 -8.48 -18.72 -10.45
C ASN A 43 -8.17 -18.28 -8.99
N GLN A 44 -7.50 -19.11 -8.19
CA GLN A 44 -7.07 -18.69 -6.85
C GLN A 44 -6.03 -17.57 -6.93
N LYS A 45 -5.01 -17.74 -7.78
CA LYS A 45 -4.02 -16.67 -8.02
C LYS A 45 -4.63 -15.45 -8.67
N TYR A 46 -5.61 -15.63 -9.57
CA TYR A 46 -6.35 -14.51 -10.15
C TYR A 46 -6.99 -13.64 -9.06
N GLN A 47 -7.73 -14.25 -8.14
CA GLN A 47 -8.35 -13.54 -7.01
C GLN A 47 -7.32 -12.88 -6.08
N GLU A 48 -6.18 -13.53 -5.83
CA GLU A 48 -5.12 -12.97 -4.98
C GLU A 48 -4.39 -11.79 -5.63
N HIS A 49 -4.06 -11.87 -6.92
CA HIS A 49 -3.29 -10.84 -7.63
C HIS A 49 -4.15 -9.66 -8.07
N PHE A 50 -5.41 -9.90 -8.43
CA PHE A 50 -6.32 -8.90 -8.99
C PHE A 50 -7.49 -8.56 -8.06
N ALA A 51 -7.35 -8.80 -6.74
CA ALA A 51 -8.40 -8.51 -5.76
C ALA A 51 -9.00 -7.09 -5.86
N ALA A 52 -8.16 -6.07 -6.04
CA ALA A 52 -8.61 -4.69 -6.18
C ALA A 52 -9.33 -4.44 -7.51
N TYR A 53 -8.91 -5.11 -8.59
CA TYR A 53 -9.55 -4.97 -9.90
C TYR A 53 -10.94 -5.61 -9.86
N ILE A 54 -11.08 -6.73 -9.15
CA ILE A 54 -12.38 -7.38 -8.91
C ILE A 54 -13.29 -6.49 -8.05
N GLU A 55 -12.74 -5.81 -7.03
CA GLU A 55 -13.50 -4.86 -6.20
C GLU A 55 -14.02 -3.65 -6.99
N ASP A 56 -13.23 -3.19 -7.97
CA ASP A 56 -13.55 -2.04 -8.83
C ASP A 56 -14.26 -2.43 -10.15
N ASP A 57 -14.67 -3.70 -10.31
CA ASP A 57 -15.31 -4.24 -11.53
C ASP A 57 -14.51 -4.00 -12.84
N ILE A 58 -13.17 -4.13 -12.77
CA ILE A 58 -12.26 -3.96 -13.91
C ILE A 58 -11.97 -5.32 -14.56
N GLU A 59 -12.43 -5.48 -15.80
CA GLU A 59 -12.23 -6.66 -16.64
C GLU A 59 -11.01 -6.52 -17.57
N PRO A 60 -10.39 -7.65 -18.03
CA PRO A 60 -9.21 -7.61 -18.91
C PRO A 60 -9.45 -6.83 -20.20
N ASP A 61 -10.58 -7.05 -20.86
CA ASP A 61 -10.99 -6.36 -22.10
C ASP A 61 -11.21 -4.84 -21.91
N GLY A 62 -11.51 -4.41 -20.68
CA GLY A 62 -11.82 -3.02 -20.35
C GLY A 62 -10.60 -2.13 -20.09
N LEU A 63 -9.39 -2.71 -20.00
CA LEU A 63 -8.19 -1.96 -19.60
C LEU A 63 -7.77 -0.89 -20.61
N GLU A 64 -7.86 -1.19 -21.91
CA GLU A 64 -7.46 -0.24 -22.95
C GLU A 64 -8.37 1.00 -22.94
N GLU A 65 -9.68 0.80 -22.91
CA GLU A 65 -10.68 1.88 -22.82
C GLU A 65 -10.53 2.70 -21.53
N LEU A 66 -10.28 2.02 -20.39
CA LEU A 66 -10.02 2.68 -19.12
C LEU A 66 -8.82 3.63 -19.22
N TYR A 67 -7.67 3.17 -19.73
CA TYR A 67 -6.48 4.02 -19.84
C TYR A 67 -6.65 5.14 -20.88
N GLU A 68 -7.35 4.90 -22.00
CA GLU A 68 -7.68 5.94 -22.97
C GLU A 68 -8.49 7.07 -22.31
N SER A 69 -9.55 6.72 -21.58
CA SER A 69 -10.39 7.70 -20.87
C SER A 69 -9.60 8.48 -19.81
N VAL A 70 -8.69 7.82 -19.08
CA VAL A 70 -7.82 8.45 -18.08
C VAL A 70 -6.85 9.44 -18.75
N HIS A 71 -6.26 9.06 -19.88
CA HIS A 71 -5.36 9.95 -20.62
C HIS A 71 -6.09 11.18 -21.17
N GLU A 72 -7.33 11.05 -21.60
CA GLU A 72 -8.17 12.18 -22.02
C GLU A 72 -8.49 13.10 -20.84
N ALA A 73 -8.95 12.55 -19.72
CA ALA A 73 -9.28 13.31 -18.52
C ALA A 73 -8.08 14.12 -17.98
N ILE A 74 -6.87 13.54 -17.95
CA ILE A 74 -5.65 14.23 -17.51
C ILE A 74 -5.26 15.36 -18.49
N ARG A 75 -5.52 15.21 -19.79
CA ARG A 75 -5.25 16.26 -20.78
C ARG A 75 -6.24 17.42 -20.65
N GLU A 76 -7.49 17.13 -20.30
CA GLU A 76 -8.52 18.14 -20.06
C GLU A 76 -8.23 18.93 -18.78
N ASP A 77 -7.92 18.25 -17.68
CA ASP A 77 -7.54 18.88 -16.41
C ASP A 77 -6.28 18.26 -15.81
N PRO A 78 -5.09 18.87 -16.00
CA PRO A 78 -3.85 18.44 -15.39
C PRO A 78 -3.66 18.97 -13.95
N SER A 79 -4.68 19.62 -13.37
CA SER A 79 -4.56 20.21 -12.04
C SER A 79 -4.45 19.13 -10.95
N PRO A 80 -3.67 19.39 -9.88
CA PRO A 80 -3.52 18.43 -8.80
C PRO A 80 -4.84 18.34 -8.00
N ALA A 81 -5.26 17.12 -7.69
CA ALA A 81 -6.40 16.89 -6.82
C ALA A 81 -6.20 17.53 -5.43
N GLU A 82 -7.30 18.00 -4.83
CA GLU A 82 -7.28 18.57 -3.49
C GLU A 82 -6.81 17.54 -2.45
N LYS A 83 -5.91 17.98 -1.56
CA LYS A 83 -5.40 17.12 -0.49
C LYS A 83 -6.50 16.91 0.54
N LYS A 84 -6.80 15.65 0.86
CA LYS A 84 -7.65 15.33 2.01
C LYS A 84 -6.93 15.73 3.29
N ASP A 85 -7.60 16.49 4.15
CA ASP A 85 -7.07 16.85 5.47
C ASP A 85 -6.85 15.59 6.31
N PHE A 86 -5.61 15.35 6.72
CA PHE A 86 -5.27 14.24 7.60
C PHE A 86 -5.40 14.68 9.06
N SER A 87 -6.35 14.09 9.78
CA SER A 87 -6.41 14.18 11.24
C SER A 87 -5.86 12.91 11.86
N ALA A 88 -4.71 13.02 12.52
CA ALA A 88 -4.15 11.91 13.29
C ALA A 88 -5.07 11.52 14.46
N ASP A 89 -5.19 10.21 14.71
CA ASP A 89 -5.83 9.74 15.93
C ASP A 89 -4.98 10.13 17.16
N LYS A 90 -5.57 10.98 18.02
CA LYS A 90 -4.97 11.45 19.28
C LYS A 90 -5.50 10.68 20.49
N SER A 91 -6.20 9.56 20.28
CA SER A 91 -6.73 8.69 21.33
C SER A 91 -5.61 8.13 22.22
N TYR A 92 -4.49 7.75 21.61
CA TYR A 92 -3.35 7.21 22.33
C TYR A 92 -2.58 8.32 23.07
N LYS A 93 -2.74 8.35 24.39
CA LYS A 93 -1.95 9.21 25.28
C LYS A 93 -0.86 8.38 25.94
N ARG A 94 0.40 8.74 25.70
CA ARG A 94 1.53 8.16 26.45
C ARG A 94 1.34 8.45 27.94
N LYS A 95 1.61 7.46 28.80
CA LYS A 95 1.63 7.69 30.25
C LYS A 95 2.63 8.80 30.57
N ALA A 96 2.20 9.77 31.39
CA ALA A 96 3.07 10.81 31.88
C ALA A 96 4.24 10.19 32.66
N LYS A 97 5.42 10.82 32.61
CA LYS A 97 6.56 10.38 33.42
C LYS A 97 6.24 10.65 34.89
N LEU A 98 6.40 9.64 35.73
CA LEU A 98 6.28 9.79 37.18
C LEU A 98 7.24 10.87 37.69
N THR A 99 6.71 11.75 38.53
CA THR A 99 7.46 12.76 39.29
C THR A 99 8.36 12.10 40.34
N LEU A 100 9.27 12.87 40.92
CA LEU A 100 10.17 12.37 41.97
C LEU A 100 9.40 11.97 43.24
N GLU A 101 8.36 12.71 43.60
CA GLU A 101 7.51 12.43 44.76
C GLU A 101 6.71 11.15 44.57
N GLU A 102 6.05 10.97 43.43
CA GLU A 102 5.33 9.73 43.10
C GLU A 102 6.25 8.50 43.08
N ARG A 103 7.51 8.68 42.61
CA ARG A 103 8.51 7.60 42.65
C ARG A 103 8.88 7.22 44.07
N LYS A 104 9.06 8.19 44.97
CA LYS A 104 9.38 7.96 46.39
C LYS A 104 8.22 7.28 47.12
N ALA A 105 7.00 7.80 46.96
CA ALA A 105 5.79 7.21 47.53
C ALA A 105 5.58 5.76 47.08
N ARG A 106 5.82 5.47 45.79
CA ARG A 106 5.76 4.09 45.27
C ARG A 106 6.82 3.17 45.86
N VAL A 107 8.01 3.70 46.18
CA VAL A 107 9.07 2.92 46.85
C VAL A 107 8.70 2.65 48.30
N GLU A 108 8.15 3.62 49.01
CA GLU A 108 7.69 3.47 50.40
C GLU A 108 6.54 2.47 50.51
N ALA A 109 5.49 2.61 49.67
CA ALA A 109 4.38 1.66 49.63
C ALA A 109 4.83 0.22 49.33
N LYS A 110 5.84 0.03 48.46
CA LYS A 110 6.43 -1.29 48.19
C LYS A 110 7.20 -1.85 49.38
N LYS A 111 7.86 -1.01 50.17
CA LYS A 111 8.60 -1.44 51.36
C LYS A 111 7.65 -1.81 52.50
N GLU A 112 6.57 -1.05 52.65
CA GLU A 112 5.55 -1.29 53.67
C GLU A 112 4.78 -2.59 53.41
N ALA A 113 4.30 -2.79 52.17
CA ALA A 113 3.66 -4.05 51.78
C ALA A 113 4.58 -5.27 51.99
N LYS A 114 5.89 -5.12 51.72
CA LYS A 114 6.86 -6.21 51.97
C LYS A 114 7.09 -6.47 53.46
N ARG A 115 6.94 -5.44 54.30
CA ARG A 115 7.08 -5.58 55.76
C ARG A 115 5.86 -6.27 56.36
N GLU A 116 4.66 -5.89 55.93
CA GLU A 116 3.41 -6.58 56.33
C GLU A 116 3.43 -8.06 55.89
N GLU A 117 3.84 -8.36 54.66
CA GLU A 117 3.98 -9.76 54.20
C GLU A 117 4.94 -10.58 55.08
N LEU A 118 6.04 -9.97 55.56
CA LEU A 118 6.99 -10.64 56.45
C LEU A 118 6.43 -10.81 57.88
N GLU A 119 5.65 -9.84 58.37
CA GLU A 119 4.98 -9.96 59.67
C GLU A 119 3.86 -11.01 59.64
N GLU A 120 3.16 -11.17 58.51
CA GLU A 120 2.11 -12.18 58.31
C GLU A 120 2.68 -13.59 58.09
N ASP A 121 3.87 -13.73 57.50
CA ASP A 121 4.61 -15.01 57.39
C ASP A 121 5.26 -15.45 58.73
N ASP A 122 5.48 -14.51 59.66
CA ASP A 122 6.09 -14.76 60.98
C ASP A 122 5.03 -15.06 62.08
N GLU A 123 3.72 -14.89 61.82
CA GLU A 123 2.58 -15.31 62.68
C GLU A 123 2.09 -16.74 62.37
#